data_AF-M0AHB4-F1
#
_entry.id   AF-M0AHB4-F1
#
_cell.length_a   1.000
_cell.length_b   1.000
_cell.length_c   1.000
_cell.angle_alpha   90.00
_cell.angle_beta   90.00
_cell.angle_gamma   90.00
#
_symmetry.space_group_name_H-M   'P 1'
#
loop_
_entity.id
_entity.type
_entity.pdbx_description
1 polymer ?
#
loop_
_entity_poly.entity_id
_entity_poly.type
_entity_poly.pdbx_seq_one_letter_code
_entity_poly.pdbx_strand_id
1 'polypeptide(L)'
;MATDDRPHPLSSRRQLLTVGSVGFASAFAGCAGIRSQTVAQPETRDEDTGTHLLYSDGDDRLAEISLLEQWATEPVRSPYTIRFNASHTDDTQLKQLRYELHPLDGGQPPEFALVRPDGIPWKPIEFSSGDDSDTTVLNIPDLGRHGRGSATLDFLVQPRTDAAFDLRVSVEATLESAGILGLDQTSHLEGELVRTLPGTDRVE
;
A
#
# COMPACT_ATOMS: atom_id res chain seq x y z
N MET A 1 10.32 76.56 -31.82
CA MET A 1 9.27 76.47 -32.85
C MET A 1 9.29 75.05 -33.39
N ALA A 2 8.10 74.48 -33.58
CA ALA A 2 7.80 73.06 -33.79
C ALA A 2 8.55 72.36 -34.93
N THR A 3 8.56 71.01 -34.85
CA THR A 3 8.14 69.97 -35.84
C THR A 3 9.02 68.74 -35.62
N ASP A 4 8.56 67.67 -34.96
CA ASP A 4 7.72 66.58 -35.50
C ASP A 4 8.01 66.25 -36.97
N ASP A 5 8.66 65.10 -37.19
CA ASP A 5 8.48 64.33 -38.42
C ASP A 5 8.88 62.86 -38.18
N ARG A 6 7.92 61.94 -38.28
CA ARG A 6 8.17 60.50 -38.43
C ARG A 6 8.21 60.17 -39.92
N PRO A 7 8.99 59.15 -40.32
CA PRO A 7 8.30 57.96 -40.84
C PRO A 7 8.99 56.61 -40.52
N HIS A 8 8.17 55.57 -40.32
CA HIS A 8 8.52 54.15 -40.51
C HIS A 8 8.48 53.79 -42.03
N PRO A 9 8.74 52.57 -42.56
CA PRO A 9 9.09 51.25 -41.98
C PRO A 9 10.28 50.56 -42.75
N LEU A 10 10.83 49.37 -42.43
CA LEU A 10 10.36 48.01 -42.73
C LEU A 10 11.49 46.98 -42.43
N SER A 11 11.10 45.70 -42.24
CA SER A 11 11.91 44.47 -42.39
C SER A 11 12.94 44.20 -41.29
N SER A 12 13.15 43.02 -40.71
CA SER A 12 12.74 41.62 -40.88
C SER A 12 13.51 40.91 -39.74
N ARG A 13 12.98 40.01 -38.91
CA ARG A 13 12.51 38.66 -39.23
C ARG A 13 11.67 38.15 -38.06
N ARG A 14 10.52 37.57 -38.40
CA ARG A 14 9.82 36.59 -37.58
C ARG A 14 10.64 35.31 -37.51
N GLN A 15 10.80 34.73 -36.33
CA GLN A 15 10.93 33.29 -36.16
C GLN A 15 10.04 32.89 -34.99
N LEU A 16 8.78 32.60 -35.32
CA LEU A 16 7.87 31.83 -34.49
C LEU A 16 8.30 30.38 -34.63
N LEU A 17 8.82 29.79 -33.57
CA LEU A 17 9.01 28.34 -33.50
C LEU A 17 7.65 27.72 -33.15
N THR A 18 6.93 27.38 -34.21
CA THR A 18 5.81 26.45 -34.18
C THR A 18 6.38 25.06 -33.90
N VAL A 19 6.37 24.63 -32.64
CA VAL A 19 6.62 23.23 -32.29
C VAL A 19 5.35 22.48 -32.65
N GLY A 20 5.38 21.83 -33.81
CA GLY A 20 4.33 20.91 -34.24
C GLY A 20 4.29 19.72 -33.28
N SER A 21 3.16 19.57 -32.59
CA SER A 21 2.77 18.34 -31.92
C SER A 21 2.50 17.28 -32.99
N VAL A 22 3.54 16.53 -33.34
CA VAL A 22 3.39 15.30 -34.13
C VAL A 22 2.66 14.30 -33.23
N GLY A 23 1.39 14.08 -33.53
CA GLY A 23 0.59 13.01 -32.95
C GLY A 23 1.20 11.66 -33.29
N PHE A 24 1.66 10.95 -32.27
CA PHE A 24 1.96 9.54 -32.37
C PHE A 24 0.64 8.77 -32.24
N ALA A 25 -0.04 8.55 -33.36
CA ALA A 25 -0.99 7.45 -33.45
C ALA A 25 -0.16 6.16 -33.57
N SER A 26 0.26 5.62 -32.43
CA SER A 26 0.83 4.28 -32.34
C SER A 26 -0.32 3.29 -32.55
N ALA A 27 -0.36 2.70 -33.74
CA ALA A 27 -1.13 1.49 -33.98
C ALA A 27 -0.52 0.37 -33.12
N PHE A 28 -1.11 0.08 -31.97
CA PHE A 28 -0.78 -1.10 -31.19
C PHE A 28 -1.22 -2.33 -31.99
N ALA A 29 -0.28 -2.93 -32.72
CA ALA A 29 -0.37 -4.31 -33.11
C ALA A 29 -0.51 -5.14 -31.82
N GLY A 30 -1.62 -5.85 -31.70
CA GLY A 30 -2.02 -6.57 -30.49
C GLY A 30 -0.96 -7.59 -30.06
N CYS A 31 -0.15 -7.20 -29.08
CA CYS A 31 0.36 -8.16 -28.13
C CYS A 31 -0.82 -8.47 -27.21
N ALA A 32 -1.30 -9.71 -27.22
CA ALA A 32 -2.16 -10.25 -26.18
C ALA A 32 -1.34 -10.29 -24.88
N GLY A 33 -1.16 -9.12 -24.29
CA GLY A 33 -0.26 -8.87 -23.18
C GLY A 33 -1.01 -9.02 -21.88
N ILE A 34 -0.41 -9.76 -20.96
CA ILE A 34 -0.74 -9.75 -19.53
C ILE A 34 -0.95 -8.29 -19.10
N ARG A 35 -2.14 -7.98 -18.60
CA ARG A 35 -2.48 -6.63 -18.16
C ARG A 35 -1.98 -6.48 -16.74
N SER A 36 -0.97 -5.63 -16.53
CA SER A 36 -0.46 -5.30 -15.21
C SER A 36 -0.87 -3.87 -14.85
N GLN A 37 -1.30 -3.64 -13.62
CA GLN A 37 -1.61 -2.31 -13.11
C GLN A 37 -1.15 -2.13 -11.66
N THR A 38 -0.93 -0.88 -11.26
CA THR A 38 -0.63 -0.50 -9.87
C THR A 38 -1.77 0.37 -9.33
N VAL A 39 -2.25 0.05 -8.14
CA VAL A 39 -3.29 0.77 -7.40
C VAL A 39 -2.68 1.27 -6.10
N ALA A 40 -2.23 2.53 -6.09
CA ALA A 40 -1.43 3.13 -5.01
C ALA A 40 -2.18 4.14 -4.12
N GLN A 41 -3.47 4.36 -4.38
CA GLN A 41 -4.30 5.35 -3.67
C GLN A 41 -5.58 4.70 -3.15
N PRO A 42 -5.48 3.74 -2.22
CA PRO A 42 -6.66 3.18 -1.58
C PRO A 42 -7.42 4.25 -0.80
N GLU A 43 -8.72 4.07 -0.68
CA GLU A 43 -9.50 4.80 0.33
C GLU A 43 -9.08 4.29 1.71
N THR A 44 -8.77 5.20 2.63
CA THR A 44 -8.46 4.84 4.02
C THR A 44 -9.69 5.07 4.89
N ARG A 45 -10.04 4.08 5.69
CA ARG A 45 -11.14 4.14 6.64
C ARG A 45 -10.64 3.79 8.03
N ASP A 46 -10.75 4.74 8.95
CA ASP A 46 -10.44 4.56 10.36
C ASP A 46 -11.71 4.23 11.15
N GLU A 47 -11.64 3.15 11.90
CA GLU A 47 -12.70 2.69 12.79
C GLU A 47 -12.13 2.47 14.20
N ASP A 48 -13.01 2.34 15.19
CA ASP A 48 -12.62 2.10 16.58
C ASP A 48 -11.80 0.81 16.72
N THR A 49 -12.09 -0.20 15.89
CA THR A 49 -11.47 -1.53 15.94
C THR A 49 -10.27 -1.70 15.01
N GLY A 50 -9.90 -0.70 14.21
CA GLY A 50 -8.81 -0.81 13.26
C GLY A 50 -8.83 0.23 12.14
N THR A 51 -7.85 0.11 11.25
CA THR A 51 -7.73 0.96 10.06
C THR A 51 -7.70 0.07 8.82
N HIS A 52 -8.39 0.50 7.76
CA HIS A 52 -8.65 -0.27 6.55
C HIS A 52 -8.21 0.51 5.31
N LEU A 53 -7.50 -0.17 4.40
CA LEU A 53 -7.17 0.30 3.05
C LEU A 53 -8.08 -0.43 2.07
N LEU A 54 -8.96 0.32 1.39
CA LEU A 54 -9.90 -0.20 0.41
C LEU A 54 -9.39 0.09 -1.00
N TYR A 55 -9.12 -0.96 -1.76
CA TYR A 55 -8.61 -0.88 -3.12
C TYR A 55 -9.73 -1.13 -4.12
N SER A 56 -9.87 -0.24 -5.10
CA SER A 56 -10.88 -0.33 -6.15
C SER A 56 -10.29 0.03 -7.52
N ASP A 57 -10.88 -0.50 -8.59
CA ASP A 57 -10.65 -0.13 -9.98
C ASP A 57 -11.99 0.32 -10.58
N GLY A 58 -12.16 1.63 -10.73
CA GLY A 58 -13.48 2.20 -11.04
C GLY A 58 -14.49 1.92 -9.92
N ASP A 59 -15.61 1.27 -10.28
CA ASP A 59 -16.67 0.90 -9.34
C ASP A 59 -16.45 -0.49 -8.70
N ASP A 60 -15.44 -1.24 -9.16
CA ASP A 60 -15.18 -2.59 -8.70
C ASP A 60 -14.17 -2.59 -7.54
N ARG A 61 -14.58 -3.11 -6.38
CA ARG A 61 -13.67 -3.33 -5.24
C ARG A 61 -12.76 -4.51 -5.56
N LEU A 62 -11.45 -4.34 -5.39
CA LEU A 62 -10.44 -5.37 -5.60
C LEU A 62 -10.07 -6.09 -4.30
N ALA A 63 -9.75 -5.31 -3.26
CA ALA A 63 -9.23 -5.83 -2.02
C ALA A 63 -9.50 -4.89 -0.85
N GLU A 64 -9.39 -5.42 0.36
CA GLU A 64 -9.27 -4.63 1.59
C GLU A 64 -8.14 -5.20 2.43
N ILE A 65 -7.24 -4.32 2.86
CA ILE A 65 -6.16 -4.67 3.78
C ILE A 65 -6.34 -3.87 5.06
N SER A 66 -6.44 -4.56 6.19
CA SER A 66 -6.79 -3.97 7.48
C SER A 66 -5.72 -4.27 8.53
N LEU A 67 -5.47 -3.30 9.41
CA LEU A 67 -4.83 -3.47 10.71
C LEU A 67 -5.93 -3.41 11.78
N LEU A 68 -6.16 -4.52 12.47
CA LEU A 68 -7.23 -4.65 13.47
C LEU A 68 -6.65 -4.77 14.88
N GLU A 69 -7.28 -4.09 15.83
CA GLU A 69 -6.96 -4.14 17.25
C GLU A 69 -7.75 -5.26 17.92
N GLN A 70 -7.07 -6.18 18.60
CA GLN A 70 -7.76 -7.28 19.30
C GLN A 70 -8.01 -7.01 20.79
N TRP A 71 -7.77 -5.79 21.27
CA TRP A 71 -7.92 -5.41 22.69
C TRP A 71 -9.08 -4.45 22.96
N ALA A 72 -9.91 -4.11 21.97
CA ALA A 72 -10.88 -3.01 22.06
C ALA A 72 -11.93 -3.10 23.19
N THR A 73 -12.03 -4.22 23.92
CA THR A 73 -13.00 -4.44 25.01
C THR A 73 -12.37 -4.70 26.39
N GLU A 74 -11.04 -4.70 26.51
CA GLU A 74 -10.34 -4.95 27.77
C GLU A 74 -9.23 -3.92 28.00
N PRO A 75 -8.83 -3.65 29.26
CA PRO A 75 -7.65 -2.83 29.52
C PRO A 75 -6.44 -3.44 28.83
N VAL A 76 -5.77 -2.67 27.96
CA VAL A 76 -4.65 -3.16 27.17
C VAL A 76 -3.51 -3.58 28.09
N ARG A 77 -2.99 -4.79 27.88
CA ARG A 77 -1.81 -5.31 28.57
C ARG A 77 -0.74 -5.64 27.55
N SER A 78 0.48 -5.24 27.83
CA SER A 78 1.64 -5.65 27.06
C SER A 78 2.09 -7.07 27.45
N PRO A 79 2.40 -7.97 26.48
CA PRO A 79 2.20 -7.80 25.04
C PRO A 79 0.72 -7.92 24.65
N TYR A 80 0.31 -7.20 23.59
CA TYR A 80 -1.04 -7.26 23.03
C TYR A 80 -1.03 -7.76 21.59
N THR A 81 -2.20 -8.14 21.06
CA THR A 81 -2.32 -8.72 19.71
C THR A 81 -2.89 -7.71 18.71
N ILE A 82 -2.20 -7.50 17.59
CA ILE A 82 -2.76 -6.90 16.38
C ILE A 82 -3.00 -7.98 15.33
N ARG A 83 -3.94 -7.73 14.41
CA ARG A 83 -4.22 -8.58 13.26
C ARG A 83 -4.07 -7.81 11.97
N PHE A 84 -3.25 -8.31 11.05
CA PHE A 84 -3.31 -7.93 9.65
C PHE A 84 -4.27 -8.87 8.92
N ASN A 85 -5.20 -8.30 8.17
CA ASN A 85 -6.15 -9.06 7.33
C ASN A 85 -6.11 -8.50 5.92
N ALA A 86 -5.84 -9.35 4.93
CA ALA A 86 -5.94 -9.01 3.52
C ALA A 86 -7.03 -9.86 2.88
N SER A 87 -8.12 -9.24 2.46
CA SER A 87 -9.26 -9.87 1.80
C SER A 87 -9.41 -9.36 0.37
N HIS A 88 -9.94 -10.18 -0.52
CA HIS A 88 -10.12 -9.83 -1.93
C HIS A 88 -11.39 -10.47 -2.50
N THR A 89 -11.76 -10.10 -3.72
CA THR A 89 -12.94 -10.67 -4.40
C THR A 89 -12.77 -12.15 -4.77
N ASP A 90 -13.87 -12.87 -4.98
CA ASP A 90 -13.84 -14.32 -5.24
C ASP A 90 -13.10 -14.73 -6.54
N ASP A 91 -12.97 -13.81 -7.49
CA ASP A 91 -12.32 -14.00 -8.79
C ASP A 91 -10.83 -13.62 -8.81
N THR A 92 -10.31 -13.13 -7.68
CA THR A 92 -8.90 -12.80 -7.50
C THR A 92 -8.21 -13.82 -6.60
N GLN A 93 -6.88 -13.78 -6.57
CA GLN A 93 -6.06 -14.52 -5.64
C GLN A 93 -4.88 -13.64 -5.22
N LEU A 94 -4.70 -13.50 -3.91
CA LEU A 94 -3.55 -12.85 -3.34
C LEU A 94 -2.30 -13.72 -3.52
N LYS A 95 -1.27 -13.20 -4.18
CA LYS A 95 -0.04 -13.94 -4.48
C LYS A 95 1.06 -13.63 -3.48
N GLN A 96 1.20 -12.36 -3.16
CA GLN A 96 2.29 -11.83 -2.33
C GLN A 96 1.76 -10.77 -1.39
N LEU A 97 2.37 -10.68 -0.22
CA LEU A 97 2.13 -9.63 0.76
C LEU A 97 3.44 -9.19 1.37
N ARG A 98 3.60 -7.87 1.51
CA ARG A 98 4.72 -7.26 2.20
C ARG A 98 4.21 -6.12 3.07
N TYR A 99 4.66 -6.10 4.31
CA TYR A 99 4.37 -5.02 5.26
C TYR A 99 5.69 -4.45 5.75
N GLU A 100 5.84 -3.14 5.69
CA GLU A 100 6.87 -2.41 6.41
C GLU A 100 6.25 -1.74 7.63
N LEU A 101 6.75 -2.08 8.81
CA LEU A 101 6.28 -1.60 10.09
C LEU A 101 7.29 -0.58 10.62
N HIS A 102 6.88 0.69 10.66
CA HIS A 102 7.76 1.81 11.00
C HIS A 102 7.14 2.68 12.10
N PRO A 103 7.67 2.63 13.34
CA PRO A 103 7.29 3.56 14.41
C PRO A 103 7.70 4.99 14.04
N LEU A 104 6.78 5.94 14.11
CA LEU A 104 7.02 7.35 13.78
C LEU A 104 7.60 8.14 14.95
N ASP A 105 7.24 7.75 16.17
CA ASP A 105 7.74 8.40 17.37
C ASP A 105 9.12 7.84 17.69
N GLY A 106 10.16 8.69 17.54
CA GLY A 106 11.55 8.30 17.77
C GLY A 106 11.73 7.62 19.14
N GLY A 107 12.39 6.47 19.15
CA GLY A 107 12.47 5.60 20.33
C GLY A 107 13.04 4.23 19.98
N GLN A 108 12.94 3.26 20.88
CA GLN A 108 13.22 1.86 20.53
C GLN A 108 12.00 1.26 19.82
N PRO A 109 12.18 0.63 18.64
CA PRO A 109 11.07 0.02 17.93
C PRO A 109 10.44 -1.11 18.77
N PRO A 110 9.11 -1.31 18.70
CA PRO A 110 8.45 -2.44 19.34
C PRO A 110 8.94 -3.75 18.73
N GLU A 111 8.87 -4.83 19.49
CA GLU A 111 9.10 -6.17 18.94
C GLU A 111 7.79 -6.75 18.41
N PHE A 112 7.83 -7.24 17.18
CA PHE A 112 6.74 -7.96 16.54
C PHE A 112 7.07 -9.45 16.51
N ALA A 113 6.20 -10.28 17.08
CA ALA A 113 6.30 -11.73 17.00
C ALA A 113 5.06 -12.30 16.30
N LEU A 114 5.26 -13.02 15.20
CA LEU A 114 4.16 -13.70 14.51
C LEU A 114 3.61 -14.81 15.40
N VAL A 115 2.32 -14.73 15.70
CA VAL A 115 1.57 -15.85 16.27
C VAL A 115 1.50 -16.91 15.19
N ARG A 116 1.86 -18.16 15.52
CA ARG A 116 1.87 -19.27 14.56
C ARG A 116 0.54 -19.29 13.79
N PRO A 117 0.55 -19.04 12.48
CA PRO A 117 -0.65 -19.13 11.68
C PRO A 117 -1.20 -20.56 11.70
N ASP A 118 -2.51 -20.72 11.75
CA ASP A 118 -3.18 -22.01 11.77
C ASP A 118 -3.42 -22.56 10.34
N GLY A 119 -4.04 -23.74 10.28
CA GLY A 119 -4.42 -24.38 9.02
C GLY A 119 -3.31 -25.18 8.33
N ILE A 120 -3.29 -25.13 7.00
CA ILE A 120 -2.28 -25.84 6.19
C ILE A 120 -0.90 -25.18 6.33
N PRO A 121 0.21 -25.92 6.12
CA PRO A 121 1.54 -25.35 6.22
C PRO A 121 1.71 -24.11 5.35
N TRP A 122 2.20 -23.03 5.96
CA TRP A 122 2.56 -21.81 5.27
C TRP A 122 3.87 -21.99 4.51
N LYS A 123 3.97 -21.35 3.35
CA LYS A 123 5.26 -21.10 2.71
C LYS A 123 6.10 -20.16 3.59
N PRO A 124 7.42 -20.05 3.34
CA PRO A 124 8.28 -19.19 4.16
C PRO A 124 7.72 -17.77 4.30
N ILE A 125 7.69 -17.29 5.54
CA ILE A 125 7.41 -15.92 5.92
C ILE A 125 8.74 -15.35 6.40
N GLU A 126 9.17 -14.26 5.78
CA GLU A 126 10.47 -13.65 6.00
C GLU A 126 10.33 -12.43 6.91
N PHE A 127 11.19 -12.35 7.91
CA PHE A 127 11.34 -11.19 8.79
C PHE A 127 12.74 -10.61 8.60
N SER A 128 12.81 -9.31 8.34
CA SER A 128 14.07 -8.59 8.25
C SER A 128 13.94 -7.18 8.81
N SER A 129 15.07 -6.53 9.07
CA SER A 129 15.12 -5.08 9.21
C SER A 129 14.94 -4.43 7.84
N GLY A 130 14.31 -3.25 7.82
CA GLY A 130 14.27 -2.38 6.64
C GLY A 130 15.59 -1.63 6.43
N ASP A 131 15.57 -0.64 5.53
CA ASP A 131 16.73 0.22 5.29
C ASP A 131 17.12 1.03 6.53
N ASP A 132 16.12 1.43 7.32
CA ASP A 132 16.28 2.02 8.65
C ASP A 132 16.23 0.93 9.74
N SER A 133 17.06 1.07 10.78
CA SER A 133 17.15 0.09 11.88
C SER A 133 15.84 -0.13 12.65
N ASP A 134 14.95 0.84 12.57
CA ASP A 134 13.71 0.87 13.34
C ASP A 134 12.51 0.31 12.54
N THR A 135 12.73 0.00 11.24
CA THR A 135 11.71 -0.60 10.38
C THR A 135 11.80 -2.11 10.44
N THR A 136 10.67 -2.77 10.71
CA THR A 136 10.53 -4.23 10.56
C THR A 136 9.82 -4.53 9.26
N VAL A 137 10.40 -5.40 8.42
CA VAL A 137 9.81 -5.85 7.16
C VAL A 137 9.31 -7.27 7.32
N LEU A 138 8.03 -7.48 7.06
CA LEU A 138 7.42 -8.78 6.85
C LEU A 138 7.26 -9.01 5.35
N ASN A 139 7.80 -10.09 4.82
CA ASN A 139 7.63 -10.46 3.42
C ASN A 139 7.08 -11.89 3.30
N ILE A 140 5.99 -12.03 2.56
CA ILE A 140 5.41 -13.31 2.16
C ILE A 140 5.44 -13.36 0.64
N PRO A 141 6.54 -13.89 0.05
CA PRO A 141 6.75 -13.84 -1.39
C PRO A 141 5.82 -14.79 -2.16
N ASP A 142 5.15 -15.71 -1.48
CA ASP A 142 4.20 -16.65 -2.08
C ASP A 142 3.20 -17.16 -1.04
N LEU A 143 1.97 -16.68 -1.10
CA LEU A 143 0.88 -17.13 -0.23
C LEU A 143 0.34 -18.51 -0.60
N GLY A 144 0.62 -19.00 -1.81
CA GLY A 144 0.11 -20.26 -2.32
C GLY A 144 -1.41 -20.39 -2.14
N ARG A 145 -1.83 -21.40 -1.37
CA ARG A 145 -3.26 -21.66 -1.11
C ARG A 145 -3.88 -20.71 -0.09
N HIS A 146 -3.08 -20.07 0.77
CA HIS A 146 -3.55 -19.09 1.76
C HIS A 146 -3.98 -17.77 1.13
N GLY A 147 -3.61 -17.56 -0.13
CA GLY A 147 -4.01 -16.38 -0.90
C GLY A 147 -5.40 -16.46 -1.50
N ARG A 148 -6.25 -17.42 -1.11
CA ARG A 148 -7.64 -17.54 -1.59
C ARG A 148 -8.60 -17.05 -0.52
N GLY A 149 -9.43 -16.07 -0.85
CA GLY A 149 -10.40 -15.46 0.04
C GLY A 149 -9.74 -14.38 0.90
N SER A 150 -9.15 -14.78 2.02
CA SER A 150 -8.40 -13.86 2.88
C SER A 150 -7.16 -14.49 3.49
N ALA A 151 -6.14 -13.67 3.67
CA ALA A 151 -4.92 -13.99 4.42
C ALA A 151 -4.92 -13.19 5.72
N THR A 152 -4.82 -13.89 6.84
CA THR A 152 -4.84 -13.30 8.18
C THR A 152 -3.56 -13.64 8.92
N LEU A 153 -2.95 -12.64 9.54
CA LEU A 153 -1.71 -12.77 10.31
C LEU A 153 -1.87 -12.05 11.65
N ASP A 154 -1.72 -12.80 12.74
CA ASP A 154 -1.80 -12.27 14.10
C ASP A 154 -0.39 -12.04 14.64
N PHE A 155 -0.18 -10.90 15.28
CA PHE A 155 1.11 -10.51 15.83
C PHE A 155 0.97 -10.15 17.31
N LEU A 156 1.87 -10.69 18.12
CA LEU A 156 2.14 -10.15 19.44
C LEU A 156 3.05 -8.94 19.29
N VAL A 157 2.61 -7.82 19.85
CA VAL A 157 3.35 -6.57 19.90
C VAL A 157 3.85 -6.38 21.33
N GLN A 158 5.17 -6.23 21.47
CA GLN A 158 5.82 -5.86 22.72
C GLN A 158 6.40 -4.45 22.58
N PRO A 159 5.67 -3.41 23.05
CA PRO A 159 6.20 -2.06 23.10
C PRO A 159 7.48 -1.99 23.94
N ARG A 160 8.34 -1.04 23.60
CA ARG A 160 9.58 -0.71 24.31
C ARG A 160 9.50 0.63 25.06
N THR A 161 8.39 1.35 24.93
CA THR A 161 8.15 2.67 25.52
C THR A 161 6.83 2.67 26.30
N ASP A 162 6.78 3.42 27.39
CA ASP A 162 5.57 3.57 28.21
C ASP A 162 4.46 4.36 27.47
N ALA A 163 4.85 5.38 26.71
CA ALA A 163 3.93 6.17 25.90
C ALA A 163 3.38 5.35 24.73
N ALA A 164 2.12 5.65 24.37
CA ALA A 164 1.56 5.28 23.07
C ALA A 164 2.43 5.86 21.94
N PHE A 165 2.44 5.16 20.81
CA PHE A 165 3.26 5.52 19.66
C PHE A 165 2.50 5.32 18.35
N ASP A 166 2.77 6.15 17.36
CA ASP A 166 2.22 5.99 16.02
C ASP A 166 3.03 4.96 15.22
N LEU A 167 2.34 3.92 14.74
CA LEU A 167 2.89 2.95 13.82
C LEU A 167 2.41 3.27 12.40
N ARG A 168 3.35 3.60 11.52
CA ARG A 168 3.11 3.61 10.08
C ARG A 168 3.30 2.20 9.52
N VAL A 169 2.33 1.75 8.74
CA VAL A 169 2.41 0.48 8.01
C VAL A 169 2.32 0.77 6.52
N SER A 170 3.41 0.54 5.80
CA SER A 170 3.41 0.55 4.35
C SER A 170 3.12 -0.87 3.85
N VAL A 171 2.18 -0.98 2.92
CA VAL A 171 1.63 -2.24 2.43
C VAL A 171 1.89 -2.36 0.94
N GLU A 172 2.43 -3.50 0.54
CA GLU A 172 2.52 -3.92 -0.86
C GLU A 172 1.87 -5.30 -1.00
N ALA A 173 1.03 -5.47 -2.02
CA ALA A 173 0.41 -6.74 -2.33
C ALA A 173 0.36 -6.99 -3.83
N THR A 174 0.37 -8.26 -4.23
CA THR A 174 0.12 -8.65 -5.61
C THR A 174 -1.14 -9.52 -5.66
N LEU A 175 -2.12 -9.10 -6.44
CA LEU A 175 -3.31 -9.89 -6.77
C LEU A 175 -3.25 -10.34 -8.22
N GLU A 176 -3.71 -11.55 -8.47
CA GLU A 176 -4.00 -12.04 -9.82
C GLU A 176 -5.50 -12.30 -9.95
N SER A 177 -6.10 -11.86 -11.06
CA SER A 177 -7.45 -12.26 -11.46
C SER A 177 -7.41 -13.01 -12.78
N ALA A 178 -8.35 -13.94 -12.95
CA ALA A 178 -8.58 -14.59 -14.22
C ALA A 178 -9.29 -13.59 -15.16
N GLY A 179 -8.60 -13.06 -16.15
CA GLY A 179 -9.20 -12.11 -17.06
C GLY A 179 -10.09 -12.76 -18.13
N ILE A 180 -10.90 -11.92 -18.77
CA ILE A 180 -11.79 -12.32 -19.86
C ILE A 180 -10.93 -12.75 -21.05
N LEU A 181 -11.22 -13.93 -21.63
CA LEU A 181 -10.47 -14.59 -22.71
C LEU A 181 -9.14 -15.25 -22.31
N GLY A 182 -8.93 -15.54 -21.02
CA GLY A 182 -7.74 -16.26 -20.54
C GLY A 182 -6.47 -15.41 -20.52
N LEU A 183 -6.63 -14.09 -20.46
CA LEU A 183 -5.55 -13.14 -20.21
C LEU A 183 -5.56 -12.80 -18.73
N ASP A 184 -4.69 -13.41 -17.95
CA ASP A 184 -4.57 -13.09 -16.53
C ASP A 184 -4.21 -11.61 -16.34
N GLN A 185 -4.82 -10.99 -15.34
CA GLN A 185 -4.52 -9.62 -14.94
C GLN A 185 -3.81 -9.64 -13.60
N THR A 186 -2.76 -8.84 -13.49
CA THR A 186 -2.02 -8.65 -12.24
C THR A 186 -2.24 -7.23 -11.75
N SER A 187 -2.61 -7.09 -10.48
CA SER A 187 -2.75 -5.82 -9.79
C SER A 187 -1.75 -5.75 -8.64
N HIS A 188 -0.87 -4.75 -8.67
CA HIS A 188 -0.01 -4.40 -7.55
C HIS A 188 -0.74 -3.37 -6.70
N LEU A 189 -0.94 -3.67 -5.43
CA LEU A 189 -1.59 -2.78 -4.48
C LEU A 189 -0.52 -2.16 -3.60
N GLU A 190 -0.58 -0.84 -3.46
CA GLU A 190 0.33 -0.07 -2.62
C GLU A 190 -0.50 0.86 -1.74
N GLY A 191 -0.13 1.00 -0.48
CA GLY A 191 -0.82 1.93 0.42
C GLY A 191 -0.12 2.07 1.75
N GLU A 192 -0.50 3.09 2.50
CA GLU A 192 0.02 3.31 3.85
C GLU A 192 -1.14 3.58 4.79
N LEU A 193 -1.05 3.02 5.99
CA LEU A 193 -1.92 3.39 7.11
C LEU A 193 -1.07 3.82 8.30
N VAL A 194 -1.63 4.65 9.17
CA VAL A 194 -1.01 5.06 10.43
C VAL A 194 -1.97 4.74 11.55
N ARG A 195 -1.48 4.08 12.60
CA ARG A 195 -2.29 3.75 13.77
C ARG A 195 -1.52 4.02 15.06
N THR A 196 -2.14 4.73 15.99
CA THR A 196 -1.61 4.89 17.34
C THR A 196 -1.78 3.59 18.11
N LEU A 197 -0.68 3.01 18.57
CA LEU A 197 -0.65 1.79 19.35
C LEU A 197 -0.29 2.07 20.82
N PRO A 198 -0.82 1.30 21.78
CA PRO A 198 -0.50 1.46 23.19
C PRO A 198 0.97 1.18 23.51
N GLY A 199 1.53 1.91 24.48
CA GLY A 199 2.85 1.63 25.06
C GLY A 199 2.84 0.50 26.10
N THR A 200 3.84 0.45 26.96
CA THR A 200 3.92 -0.49 28.09
C THR A 200 3.01 -0.13 29.26
N ASP A 201 2.66 1.16 29.41
CA ASP A 201 1.81 1.60 30.50
C ASP A 201 0.36 1.14 30.32
N ARG A 202 -0.29 0.85 31.45
CA ARG A 202 -1.72 0.57 31.49
C ARG A 202 -2.49 1.79 31.02
N VAL A 203 -3.26 1.64 29.95
CA VAL A 203 -4.43 2.48 29.73
C VAL A 203 -5.50 1.97 30.70
N GLU A 204 -5.63 2.60 31.88
CA GLU A 204 -6.72 2.36 32.85
C GLU A 204 -8.07 2.86 32.33
#